data_AF-A0A068JEE3-F1
#
_entry.id   AF-A0A068JEE3-F1
#
_cell.length_a   1.000
_cell.length_b   1.000
_cell.length_c   1.000
_cell.angle_alpha   90.00
_cell.angle_beta   90.00
_cell.angle_gamma   90.00
#
_symmetry.space_group_name_H-M   'P 1'
#
loop_
_entity.id
_entity.type
_entity.pdbx_description
1 polymer ?
#
loop_
_entity_poly.entity_id
_entity_poly.type
_entity_poly.pdbx_seq_one_letter_code
_entity_poly.pdbx_strand_id
1 'polypeptide(L)'
;AWKGQSKEAIQGNSSLFETIFQSSFEKSLQIILVRDVDGKTFWDALSDAISPRIPQPTTTDETALTTFRGVFLDRPLKKGAIIILTWLNPSGLLVFVSSNGLPSTMDATIESAN
;
A
#
# COMPACT_ATOMS: atom_id res chain seq x y z
N ALA A 1 -7.88 13.44 21.54
CA ALA A 1 -8.73 14.36 20.75
C ALA A 1 -10.01 13.72 20.22
N TRP A 2 -10.02 12.42 19.85
CA TRP A 2 -11.12 11.82 19.07
C TRP A 2 -12.13 10.97 19.85
N LYS A 3 -11.91 10.75 21.16
CA LYS A 3 -12.80 9.97 22.02
C LYS A 3 -14.17 10.66 22.13
N GLY A 4 -15.24 9.92 21.89
CA GLY A 4 -16.63 10.41 22.01
C GLY A 4 -17.18 11.12 20.77
N GLN A 5 -16.41 11.20 19.68
CA GLN A 5 -16.89 11.72 18.40
C GLN A 5 -17.82 10.70 17.70
N SER A 6 -18.80 11.18 16.94
CA SER A 6 -19.67 10.31 16.14
C SER A 6 -18.95 9.73 14.94
N LYS A 7 -19.53 8.70 14.33
CA LYS A 7 -19.00 8.10 13.09
C LYS A 7 -18.91 9.14 11.98
N GLU A 8 -19.93 9.98 11.83
CA GLU A 8 -20.01 11.00 10.77
C GLU A 8 -18.94 12.07 10.95
N ALA A 9 -18.69 12.48 12.20
CA ALA A 9 -17.64 13.42 12.56
C ALA A 9 -16.23 12.85 12.32
N ILE A 10 -16.06 11.54 12.41
CA ILE A 10 -14.80 10.82 12.17
C ILE A 10 -14.57 10.63 10.66
N GLN A 11 -15.57 10.12 9.93
CA GLN A 11 -15.43 9.72 8.53
C GLN A 11 -15.11 10.90 7.60
N GLY A 12 -15.68 12.08 7.85
CA GLY A 12 -15.44 13.28 7.06
C GLY A 12 -14.18 14.06 7.42
N ASN A 13 -13.41 13.63 8.43
CA ASN A 13 -12.33 14.42 8.99
C ASN A 13 -10.96 13.98 8.45
N SER A 14 -10.44 14.70 7.46
CA SER A 14 -9.12 14.43 6.87
C SER A 14 -7.97 14.50 7.88
N SER A 15 -8.03 15.44 8.84
CA SER A 15 -6.98 15.63 9.86
C SER A 15 -6.84 14.42 10.79
N LEU A 16 -7.94 13.70 11.07
CA LEU A 16 -7.86 12.45 11.81
C LEU A 16 -7.05 11.39 11.03
N PHE A 17 -7.35 11.18 9.75
CA PHE A 17 -6.66 10.18 8.94
C PHE A 17 -5.19 10.55 8.71
N GLU A 18 -4.88 11.83 8.57
CA GLU A 18 -3.51 12.33 8.55
C GLU A 18 -2.80 12.06 9.88
N THR A 19 -3.46 12.29 11.02
CA THR A 19 -2.91 11.94 12.34
C THR A 19 -2.64 10.44 12.47
N ILE A 20 -3.55 9.59 11.96
CA ILE A 20 -3.33 8.14 11.93
C ILE A 20 -2.09 7.84 11.10
N PHE A 21 -1.98 8.38 9.88
CA PHE A 21 -0.84 8.16 8.99
C PHE A 21 0.49 8.60 9.62
N GLN A 22 0.53 9.79 10.23
CA GLN A 22 1.73 10.37 10.84
C GLN A 22 2.10 9.78 12.21
N SER A 23 1.21 9.00 12.84
CA SER A 23 1.49 8.40 14.15
C SER A 23 2.68 7.45 14.11
N SER A 24 3.39 7.29 15.23
CA SER A 24 4.57 6.41 15.36
C SER A 24 4.25 4.91 15.42
N PHE A 25 3.01 4.51 15.17
CA PHE A 25 2.60 3.10 15.20
C PHE A 25 2.71 2.50 13.80
N GLU A 26 3.00 1.21 13.75
CA GLU A 26 2.90 0.43 12.52
C GLU A 26 1.43 0.32 12.09
N LYS A 27 1.18 0.37 10.79
CA LYS A 27 -0.13 0.12 10.20
C LYS A 27 0.01 -0.93 9.13
N SER A 28 -1.00 -1.79 8.99
CA SER A 28 -1.00 -2.80 7.94
C SER A 28 -2.35 -2.85 7.24
N LEU A 29 -2.32 -2.94 5.91
CA LEU A 29 -3.48 -3.15 5.06
C LEU A 29 -3.36 -4.53 4.41
N GLN A 30 -4.32 -5.40 4.70
CA GLN A 30 -4.45 -6.70 4.08
C GLN A 30 -5.48 -6.65 2.95
N ILE A 31 -5.06 -7.04 1.75
CA ILE A 31 -5.88 -7.10 0.54
C ILE A 31 -5.98 -8.57 0.13
N ILE A 32 -7.20 -9.06 -0.07
CA ILE A 32 -7.46 -10.43 -0.53
C ILE A 32 -8.16 -10.33 -1.88
N LEU A 33 -7.56 -10.90 -2.93
CA LEU A 33 -8.14 -10.85 -4.26
C LEU A 33 -9.34 -11.79 -4.37
N VAL A 34 -10.49 -11.24 -4.75
CA VAL A 34 -11.74 -12.03 -4.92
C VAL A 34 -11.90 -12.60 -6.34
N ARG A 35 -10.97 -12.26 -7.24
CA ARG A 35 -10.91 -12.72 -8.64
C ARG A 35 -9.45 -12.78 -9.09
N ASP A 36 -9.21 -13.47 -10.20
CA ASP A 36 -7.92 -13.45 -10.89
C ASP A 36 -7.63 -12.06 -11.46
N VAL A 37 -6.40 -11.60 -11.27
CA VAL A 37 -5.85 -10.35 -11.82
C VAL A 37 -4.43 -10.67 -12.30
N ASP A 38 -4.08 -10.35 -13.54
CA ASP A 38 -2.68 -10.46 -13.95
C ASP A 38 -1.84 -9.31 -13.34
N GLY A 39 -0.54 -9.54 -13.16
CA GLY A 39 0.36 -8.57 -12.53
C GLY A 39 0.39 -7.22 -13.24
N LYS A 40 0.24 -7.21 -14.57
CA LYS A 40 0.18 -5.99 -15.38
C LYS A 40 -1.08 -5.18 -15.05
N THR A 41 -2.25 -5.80 -15.02
CA THR A 41 -3.54 -5.15 -14.71
C THR A 41 -3.52 -4.57 -13.29
N PHE A 42 -2.96 -5.31 -12.34
CA PHE A 42 -2.81 -4.81 -10.96
C PHE A 42 -1.89 -3.59 -10.92
N TRP A 43 -0.72 -3.68 -11.56
CA TRP A 43 0.21 -2.57 -11.60
C TRP A 43 -0.35 -1.35 -12.33
N ASP A 44 -0.98 -1.51 -13.49
CA ASP A 44 -1.54 -0.40 -14.26
C ASP A 44 -2.58 0.36 -13.41
N ALA A 45 -3.50 -0.36 -12.75
CA ALA A 45 -4.47 0.25 -11.85
C ALA A 45 -3.83 0.98 -10.66
N LEU A 46 -2.73 0.44 -10.12
CA LEU A 46 -2.00 1.10 -9.05
C LEU A 46 -1.23 2.33 -9.54
N SER A 47 -0.57 2.23 -10.68
CA SER A 47 0.14 3.33 -11.31
C SER A 47 -0.82 4.49 -11.61
N ASP A 48 -2.00 4.20 -12.15
CA ASP A 48 -3.05 5.19 -12.38
C ASP A 48 -3.53 5.85 -11.09
N ALA A 49 -3.53 5.12 -9.98
CA ALA A 49 -3.83 5.67 -8.67
C ALA A 49 -2.68 6.56 -8.14
N ILE A 50 -1.42 6.16 -8.29
CA ILE A 50 -0.29 6.87 -7.68
C ILE A 50 0.16 8.08 -8.50
N SER A 51 0.25 7.97 -9.83
CA SER A 51 0.81 9.01 -10.70
C SER A 51 0.19 10.41 -10.48
N PRO A 52 -1.14 10.57 -10.28
CA PRO A 52 -1.72 11.88 -9.99
C PRO A 52 -1.34 12.46 -8.62
N ARG A 53 -0.89 11.62 -7.68
CA ARG A 53 -0.52 11.98 -6.30
C ARG A 53 0.96 12.36 -6.18
N ILE A 54 1.80 11.91 -7.11
CA ILE A 54 3.24 12.22 -7.17
C ILE A 54 3.55 12.88 -8.53
N PRO A 55 3.14 14.14 -8.75
CA PRO A 55 3.24 14.79 -10.06
C PRO A 55 4.70 15.05 -10.51
N GLN A 56 5.64 15.10 -9.57
CA GLN A 56 7.07 15.31 -9.82
C GLN A 56 7.86 14.34 -8.95
N PRO A 57 7.98 13.06 -9.34
CA PRO A 57 8.71 12.07 -8.57
C PRO A 57 10.19 12.44 -8.51
N THR A 58 10.78 12.30 -7.33
CA THR A 58 12.23 12.34 -7.14
C THR A 58 12.84 11.01 -7.60
N THR A 59 14.17 10.97 -7.73
CA THR A 59 14.88 9.70 -8.03
C THR A 59 14.60 8.62 -6.98
N THR A 60 14.39 9.01 -5.71
CA THR A 60 13.99 8.08 -4.64
C THR A 60 12.59 7.51 -4.91
N ASP A 61 11.63 8.35 -5.30
CA ASP A 61 10.27 7.93 -5.62
C ASP A 61 10.25 7.00 -6.84
N GLU A 62 11.02 7.31 -7.89
CA GLU A 62 11.13 6.46 -9.07
C GLU A 62 11.73 5.08 -8.74
N THR A 63 12.74 5.05 -7.87
CA THR A 63 13.37 3.80 -7.40
C THR A 63 12.39 2.98 -6.56
N ALA A 64 11.66 3.64 -5.66
CA ALA A 64 10.60 3.05 -4.84
C ALA A 64 9.49 2.46 -5.71
N LEU A 65 8.97 3.21 -6.68
CA LEU A 65 7.93 2.76 -7.60
C LEU A 65 8.40 1.60 -8.49
N THR A 66 9.65 1.64 -8.95
CA THR A 66 10.24 0.54 -9.74
C THR A 66 10.36 -0.73 -8.91
N THR A 67 10.83 -0.61 -7.66
CA THR A 67 10.94 -1.75 -6.73
C THR A 67 9.57 -2.33 -6.43
N PHE A 68 8.60 -1.47 -6.10
CA PHE A 68 7.22 -1.87 -5.84
C PHE A 68 6.62 -2.59 -7.04
N ARG A 69 6.76 -2.03 -8.25
CA ARG A 69 6.31 -2.64 -9.51
C ARG A 69 6.93 -4.03 -9.72
N GLY A 70 8.23 -4.17 -9.44
CA GLY A 70 8.97 -5.42 -9.60
C GLY A 70 8.38 -6.60 -8.79
N VAL A 71 7.70 -6.32 -7.68
CA VAL A 71 7.02 -7.35 -6.86
C VAL A 71 5.87 -8.04 -7.61
N PHE A 72 5.23 -7.35 -8.56
CA PHE A 72 3.99 -7.80 -9.19
C PHE A 72 4.12 -8.23 -10.66
N LEU A 73 5.09 -7.70 -11.42
CA LEU A 73 5.15 -7.84 -12.89
C LEU A 73 5.07 -9.28 -13.39
N ASP A 74 5.81 -10.20 -12.77
CA ASP A 74 5.89 -11.61 -13.20
C ASP A 74 5.14 -12.56 -12.26
N ARG A 75 4.29 -12.03 -11.36
CA ARG A 75 3.58 -12.81 -10.36
C ARG A 75 2.12 -13.04 -10.76
N PRO A 76 1.64 -14.30 -10.87
CA PRO A 76 0.23 -14.56 -11.12
C PRO A 76 -0.59 -14.27 -9.86
N LEU A 77 -1.44 -13.23 -9.88
CA LEU A 77 -2.30 -12.89 -8.74
C LEU A 77 -3.68 -13.56 -8.92
N LYS A 78 -3.78 -14.80 -8.43
CA LYS A 78 -5.01 -15.58 -8.51
C LYS A 78 -6.02 -15.18 -7.44
N LYS A 79 -7.29 -15.52 -7.64
CA LYS A 79 -8.31 -15.43 -6.59
C LYS A 79 -7.80 -16.12 -5.31
N GLY A 80 -7.89 -15.41 -4.19
CA GLY A 80 -7.38 -15.84 -2.90
C GLY A 80 -5.96 -15.36 -2.59
N ALA A 81 -5.24 -14.78 -3.55
CA ALA A 81 -3.95 -14.15 -3.30
C ALA A 81 -4.10 -13.04 -2.26
N ILE A 82 -3.10 -12.93 -1.38
CA ILE A 82 -3.04 -11.97 -0.29
C ILE A 82 -1.89 -11.01 -0.54
N ILE A 83 -2.18 -9.72 -0.48
CA ILE A 83 -1.19 -8.64 -0.49
C ILE A 83 -1.27 -7.94 0.87
N ILE A 84 -0.13 -7.75 1.52
CA ILE A 84 -0.02 -7.01 2.77
C ILE A 84 0.91 -5.83 2.55
N LEU A 85 0.41 -4.65 2.89
CA LEU A 85 1.14 -3.38 2.85
C LEU A 85 1.29 -2.90 4.29
N THR A 86 2.51 -2.89 4.81
CA THR A 86 2.79 -2.50 6.20
C THR A 86 3.63 -1.22 6.24
N TRP A 87 3.03 -0.13 6.68
CA TRP A 87 3.73 1.12 6.97
C TRP A 87 4.42 1.02 8.34
N LEU A 88 5.75 1.02 8.34
CA LEU A 88 6.55 1.10 9.56
C LEU A 88 6.59 2.53 10.11
N ASN A 89 6.61 3.48 9.19
CA ASN A 89 6.59 4.92 9.42
C ASN A 89 6.05 5.61 8.13
N PRO A 90 5.89 6.94 8.09
CA PRO A 90 5.36 7.63 6.92
C PRO A 90 6.16 7.45 5.61
N SER A 91 7.43 7.05 5.67
CA SER A 91 8.28 6.85 4.48
C SER A 91 8.68 5.39 4.20
N GLY A 92 8.47 4.49 5.15
CA GLY A 92 8.90 3.09 5.09
C GLY A 92 7.72 2.14 4.94
N LEU A 93 7.68 1.41 3.83
CA LEU A 93 6.62 0.46 3.50
C LEU A 93 7.22 -0.94 3.24
N LEU A 94 6.68 -1.95 3.91
CA LEU A 94 6.96 -3.36 3.63
C LEU A 94 5.85 -3.96 2.78
N VAL A 95 6.23 -4.75 1.78
CA VAL A 95 5.31 -5.41 0.86
C VAL A 95 5.47 -6.92 1.00
N PHE A 96 4.34 -7.59 1.19
CA PHE A 96 4.27 -9.05 1.22
C PHE A 96 3.17 -9.52 0.27
N VAL A 97 3.42 -10.56 -0.50
CA VAL A 97 2.50 -11.12 -1.48
C VAL A 97 2.56 -12.64 -1.43
N SER A 98 1.40 -13.26 -1.21
CA SER A 98 1.25 -14.71 -1.25
C SER A 98 0.15 -15.11 -2.22
N SER A 99 0.37 -16.21 -2.95
CA SER A 99 -0.66 -16.83 -3.79
C SER A 99 -1.69 -17.61 -2.97
N ASN A 100 -1.38 -17.99 -1.74
CA ASN A 100 -2.29 -18.69 -0.83
C ASN A 100 -1.84 -18.53 0.63
N GLY A 101 -2.78 -18.20 1.53
CA GLY A 101 -2.49 -18.01 2.96
C GLY A 101 -1.68 -16.75 3.27
N LEU A 102 -1.44 -16.51 4.57
CA LEU A 102 -0.68 -15.35 5.03
C LEU A 102 0.79 -15.47 4.57
N PRO A 103 1.36 -14.44 3.93
CA PRO A 103 2.76 -14.43 3.56
C PRO A 103 3.66 -14.43 4.80
N SER A 104 4.68 -15.28 4.80
CA SER A 104 5.69 -15.38 5.87
C SER A 104 7.01 -14.70 5.52
N THR A 105 7.18 -14.29 4.25
CA THR A 105 8.42 -13.73 3.72
C THR A 105 8.13 -12.38 3.10
N MET A 106 8.95 -11.39 3.43
CA MET A 106 8.88 -10.05 2.84
C MET A 106 9.37 -10.09 1.39
N ASP A 107 8.61 -9.47 0.48
CA ASP A 107 8.97 -9.39 -0.94
C ASP A 107 9.74 -8.11 -1.26
N ALA A 108 9.43 -7.00 -0.59
CA ALA A 108 10.15 -5.74 -0.76
C ALA A 108 10.09 -4.83 0.47
N THR A 109 11.10 -3.98 0.58
CA THR A 109 11.13 -2.78 1.42
C THR A 109 11.18 -1.57 0.50
N ILE A 110 10.30 -0.60 0.76
CA ILE A 110 10.14 0.62 -0.01
C ILE A 110 10.44 1.79 0.90
N GLU A 111 11.29 2.70 0.44
CA GLU A 111 11.65 3.93 1.13
C GLU A 111 11.32 5.12 0.21
N SER A 112 10.23 5.81 0.52
CA SER A 112 9.79 7.05 -0.13
C SER A 112 8.75 7.72 0.77
N ALA A 113 8.88 9.03 0.96
CA ALA A 113 7.95 9.82 1.79
C ALA A 113 6.69 10.28 1.04
N ASN A 114 6.54 9.88 -0.24
CA ASN A 114 5.43 10.26 -1.10
C ASN A 114 4.41 9.13 -1.29
#